data_AF-A0A350QRD5-F1
#
_entry.id   AF-A0A350QRD5-F1
#
_cell.length_a   1.000
_cell.length_b   1.000
_cell.length_c   1.000
_cell.angle_alpha   90.00
_cell.angle_beta   90.00
_cell.angle_gamma   90.00
#
_symmetry.space_group_name_H-M   'P 1'
#
loop_
_entity.id
_entity.type
_entity.pdbx_description
1 polymer ?
#
loop_
_entity_poly.entity_id
_entity_poly.type
_entity_poly.pdbx_seq_one_letter_code
_entity_poly.pdbx_strand_id
1 'polypeptide(L)'
;MSFSDVIPPFWKKFSHSPDHRVNRFEVARASALSRRFENHERDRIIEATDLVKLIGEHVPLQPKGREHVGVCPFHDDTKPSLSIVTHKGRPFYHCFACGASGDAVGFMMDYHKMTFPETLEALAERAGIELEHAPHDGPPSDPATSK
;
A
#
# COMPACT_ATOMS: atom_id res chain seq x y z
N MET A 1 40.55 -31.13 -19.42
CA MET A 1 39.88 -32.27 -20.08
C MET A 1 39.50 -33.24 -18.97
N SER A 2 38.28 -33.64 -18.67
CA SER A 2 36.91 -33.28 -19.04
C SER A 2 36.10 -33.74 -17.82
N PHE A 3 35.43 -32.83 -17.10
CA PHE A 3 34.54 -33.19 -15.98
C PHE A 3 33.21 -33.63 -16.57
N SER A 4 33.20 -34.84 -17.13
CA SER A 4 32.00 -35.52 -17.61
C SER A 4 31.61 -36.57 -16.57
N ASP A 5 30.35 -36.48 -16.14
CA ASP A 5 29.53 -37.61 -15.69
C ASP A 5 29.66 -38.10 -14.23
N VAL A 6 28.97 -37.41 -13.31
CA VAL A 6 28.26 -38.09 -12.20
C VAL A 6 26.92 -37.37 -11.95
N ILE A 7 25.89 -37.67 -12.75
CA ILE A 7 24.50 -37.32 -12.46
C ILE A 7 23.81 -38.58 -11.90
N PRO A 8 23.26 -38.57 -10.67
CA PRO A 8 22.63 -39.75 -10.06
C PRO A 8 21.36 -40.22 -10.81
N PRO A 9 21.08 -41.54 -10.88
CA PRO A 9 20.12 -42.14 -11.82
C PRO A 9 18.64 -41.99 -11.41
N PHE A 10 18.29 -41.15 -10.44
CA PHE A 10 16.90 -40.96 -10.00
C PHE A 10 16.17 -39.80 -10.70
N TRP A 11 16.89 -38.93 -11.42
CA TRP A 11 16.33 -37.69 -11.99
C TRP A 11 15.83 -37.80 -13.45
N LYS A 12 15.58 -39.03 -13.94
CA LYS A 12 15.16 -39.27 -15.33
C LYS A 12 13.67 -39.54 -15.53
N LYS A 13 12.79 -39.09 -14.62
CA LYS A 13 11.34 -39.38 -14.72
C LYS A 13 10.37 -38.29 -14.24
N PHE A 14 10.76 -37.02 -14.25
CA PHE A 14 9.82 -35.90 -14.12
C PHE A 14 10.08 -34.85 -15.21
N SER A 15 9.97 -35.27 -16.47
CA SER A 15 9.87 -34.38 -17.63
C SER A 15 8.41 -34.18 -18.05
N HIS A 16 7.55 -33.82 -17.11
CA HIS A 16 6.24 -33.25 -17.41
C HIS A 16 6.10 -32.01 -16.55
N SER A 17 6.67 -30.91 -17.05
CA SER A 17 6.32 -29.57 -16.60
C SER A 17 4.80 -29.41 -16.80
N PRO A 18 4.00 -29.06 -15.78
CA PRO A 18 2.63 -28.64 -16.00
C PRO A 18 2.68 -27.41 -16.89
N ASP A 19 1.98 -27.44 -18.02
CA ASP A 19 1.78 -26.27 -18.87
C ASP A 19 0.99 -25.23 -18.05
N HIS A 20 1.70 -24.33 -17.36
CA HIS A 20 1.13 -23.15 -16.71
C HIS A 20 0.78 -22.06 -17.76
N ARG A 21 0.10 -22.44 -18.86
CA ARG A 21 -0.55 -21.48 -19.75
C ARG A 21 -1.84 -20.99 -19.11
N VAL A 22 -1.68 -20.14 -18.10
CA VAL A 22 -2.76 -19.22 -17.70
C VAL A 22 -3.13 -18.38 -18.92
N ASN A 23 -4.41 -18.35 -19.28
CA ASN A 23 -4.87 -17.61 -20.43
C ASN A 23 -4.64 -16.11 -20.19
N ARG A 24 -3.91 -15.44 -21.08
CA ARG A 24 -3.61 -14.00 -20.98
C ARG A 24 -4.87 -13.14 -20.79
N PHE A 25 -6.02 -13.56 -21.33
CA PHE A 25 -7.29 -12.88 -21.12
C PHE A 25 -7.87 -13.08 -19.72
N GLU A 26 -7.70 -14.26 -19.12
CA GLU A 26 -8.13 -14.54 -17.74
C GLU A 26 -7.25 -13.79 -16.74
N VAL A 27 -5.93 -13.75 -16.96
CA VAL A 27 -4.99 -12.96 -16.14
C VAL A 27 -5.33 -11.46 -16.17
N ALA A 28 -5.68 -10.92 -17.33
CA ALA A 28 -6.09 -9.51 -17.46
C ALA A 28 -7.42 -9.22 -16.76
N ARG A 29 -8.39 -10.13 -16.82
CA ARG A 29 -9.69 -10.00 -16.14
C ARG A 29 -9.55 -10.11 -14.62
N ALA A 30 -8.76 -11.07 -14.13
CA ALA A 30 -8.43 -11.19 -12.72
C ALA A 30 -7.74 -9.92 -12.21
N SER A 31 -6.73 -9.42 -12.93
CA SER A 31 -6.03 -8.17 -12.56
C SER A 31 -6.95 -6.94 -12.52
N ALA A 32 -7.94 -6.86 -13.41
CA ALA A 32 -8.90 -5.75 -13.43
C ALA A 32 -9.92 -5.83 -12.28
N LEU A 33 -10.33 -7.04 -11.88
CA LEU A 33 -11.20 -7.25 -10.73
C LEU A 33 -10.46 -6.95 -9.42
N SER A 34 -9.24 -7.47 -9.26
CA SER A 34 -8.38 -7.19 -8.11
C SER A 34 -8.15 -5.69 -7.93
N ARG A 35 -7.81 -4.95 -9.00
CA ARG A 35 -7.65 -3.49 -8.92
C ARG A 35 -8.91 -2.74 -8.51
N ARG A 36 -10.09 -3.19 -8.96
CA ARG A 36 -11.37 -2.56 -8.58
C ARG A 36 -11.67 -2.78 -7.11
N PHE A 37 -11.39 -3.99 -6.64
CA PHE A 37 -11.53 -4.37 -5.25
C PHE A 37 -10.58 -3.57 -4.35
N GLU A 38 -9.29 -3.52 -4.69
CA GLU A 38 -8.26 -2.72 -4.00
C GLU A 38 -8.63 -1.22 -3.93
N ASN A 39 -9.14 -0.65 -5.03
CA ASN A 39 -9.57 0.75 -5.05
C ASN A 39 -10.78 1.00 -4.13
N HIS A 40 -11.73 0.06 -4.11
CA HIS A 40 -12.90 0.16 -3.25
C HIS A 40 -12.53 0.08 -1.76
N GLU A 41 -11.64 -0.85 -1.38
CA GLU A 41 -11.13 -0.93 -0.01
C GLU A 41 -10.35 0.31 0.40
N ARG A 42 -9.47 0.79 -0.49
CA ARG A 42 -8.72 2.05 -0.31
C ARG A 42 -9.66 3.20 0.01
N ASP A 43 -10.70 3.40 -0.79
CA ASP A 43 -11.61 4.52 -0.60
C ASP A 43 -12.41 4.39 0.69
N ARG A 44 -12.90 3.18 1.03
CA ARG A 44 -13.56 2.91 2.32
C ARG A 44 -12.67 3.25 3.52
N ILE A 45 -11.40 2.86 3.47
CA ILE A 45 -10.43 3.15 4.52
C ILE A 45 -10.22 4.65 4.67
N ILE A 46 -10.09 5.37 3.56
CA ILE A 46 -9.84 6.80 3.58
C ILE A 46 -11.04 7.57 4.13
N GLU A 47 -12.26 7.14 3.79
CA GLU A 47 -13.48 7.72 4.35
C GLU A 47 -13.61 7.47 5.86
N ALA A 48 -13.17 6.31 6.34
CA ALA A 48 -13.19 5.96 7.76
C ALA A 48 -12.03 6.59 8.56
N THR A 49 -10.99 7.08 7.89
CA THR A 49 -9.80 7.63 8.54
C THR A 49 -9.94 9.11 8.85
N ASP A 50 -9.76 9.49 10.12
CA ASP A 50 -9.61 10.89 10.52
C ASP A 50 -8.21 11.41 10.13
N LEU A 51 -8.11 12.02 8.94
CA LEU A 51 -6.85 12.51 8.38
C LEU A 51 -6.17 13.58 9.27
N VAL A 52 -6.95 14.40 9.98
CA VAL A 52 -6.39 15.44 10.87
C VAL A 52 -5.71 14.80 12.06
N LYS A 53 -6.34 13.79 12.68
CA LYS A 53 -5.71 13.05 13.78
C LYS A 53 -4.49 12.28 13.31
N LEU A 54 -4.60 11.57 12.18
CA LEU A 54 -3.51 10.77 11.62
C LEU A 54 -2.23 11.60 11.40
N ILE A 55 -2.36 12.76 10.74
CA ILE A 55 -1.22 13.65 10.52
C ILE A 55 -0.81 14.36 11.82
N GLY A 56 -1.78 14.70 12.66
CA GLY A 56 -1.58 15.39 13.95
C GLY A 56 -0.73 14.62 14.97
N GLU A 57 -0.63 13.30 14.85
CA GLU A 57 0.28 12.46 15.64
C GLU A 57 1.76 12.74 15.36
N HIS A 58 2.07 13.27 14.17
CA HIS A 58 3.43 13.48 13.69
C HIS A 58 3.78 14.94 13.46
N VAL A 59 2.79 15.75 13.10
CA VAL A 59 2.94 17.16 12.77
C VAL A 59 2.05 17.98 13.70
N PRO A 60 2.58 18.98 14.43
CA PRO A 60 1.75 19.90 15.18
C PRO A 60 0.82 20.69 14.24
N LEU A 61 -0.49 20.52 14.42
CA LEU A 61 -1.51 21.16 13.60
C LEU A 61 -2.22 22.27 14.37
N GLN A 62 -2.55 23.35 13.67
CA GLN A 62 -3.35 24.46 14.17
C GLN A 62 -4.63 24.62 13.33
N PRO A 63 -5.80 24.85 13.95
CA PRO A 63 -7.02 25.11 13.20
C PRO A 63 -6.94 26.46 12.48
N LYS A 64 -7.35 26.49 11.22
CA LYS A 64 -7.42 27.69 10.38
C LYS A 64 -8.72 27.69 9.57
N GLY A 65 -9.77 28.27 10.17
CA GLY A 65 -11.10 28.25 9.57
C GLY A 65 -11.69 26.83 9.54
N ARG A 66 -11.89 26.27 8.35
CA ARG A 66 -12.39 24.89 8.13
C ARG A 66 -11.28 23.90 7.79
N GLU A 67 -10.03 24.32 7.88
CA GLU A 67 -8.84 23.54 7.54
C GLU A 67 -7.92 23.47 8.76
N HIS A 68 -6.93 22.59 8.70
CA HIS A 68 -5.85 22.51 9.69
C HIS A 68 -4.52 22.75 8.99
N VAL A 69 -3.63 23.51 9.61
CA VAL A 69 -2.33 23.85 9.02
C VAL A 69 -1.17 23.45 9.91
N GLY A 70 -0.03 23.10 9.31
CA GLY A 70 1.18 22.71 10.00
C GLY A 70 2.43 22.87 9.14
N VAL A 71 3.59 22.62 9.73
CA VAL A 71 4.87 22.57 8.99
C VAL A 71 4.90 21.27 8.18
N CYS A 72 5.24 21.37 6.90
CA CYS A 72 5.26 20.21 6.02
C CYS A 72 6.41 19.26 6.39
N PRO A 73 6.15 17.95 6.61
CA PRO A 73 7.22 16.99 6.93
C PRO A 73 8.01 16.52 5.71
N PHE A 74 7.57 16.83 4.50
CA PHE A 74 8.12 16.30 3.25
C PHE A 74 9.24 17.15 2.64
N HIS A 75 9.55 18.30 3.25
CA HIS A 75 10.69 19.13 2.88
C HIS A 75 11.13 19.96 4.09
N ASP A 76 12.33 20.54 4.03
CA ASP A 76 12.84 21.42 5.07
C ASP A 76 12.12 22.78 5.01
N ASP A 77 11.21 23.00 5.96
CA ASP A 77 10.40 24.21 6.05
C ASP A 77 10.32 24.68 7.50
N THR A 78 10.22 26.00 7.68
CA THR A 78 10.05 26.66 8.99
C THR A 78 8.70 27.35 9.11
N LYS A 79 7.95 27.47 8.01
CA LYS A 79 6.63 28.09 7.98
C LYS A 79 5.55 27.02 7.81
N PRO A 80 4.34 27.24 8.36
CA PRO A 80 3.24 26.32 8.15
C PRO A 80 2.76 26.40 6.69
N SER A 81 3.16 25.43 5.87
CA SER A 81 2.84 25.33 4.44
C SER A 81 1.91 24.17 4.10
N LEU A 82 1.73 23.21 5.02
CA LEU A 82 0.82 22.08 4.89
C LEU A 82 -0.59 22.52 5.28
N SER A 83 -1.59 22.27 4.44
CA SER A 83 -3.01 22.39 4.76
C SER A 83 -3.72 21.04 4.63
N ILE A 84 -4.62 20.75 5.57
CA ILE A 84 -5.46 19.56 5.60
C ILE A 84 -6.92 20.00 5.44
N VAL A 85 -7.56 19.46 4.41
CA VAL A 85 -8.93 19.80 4.00
C VAL A 85 -9.82 18.58 4.19
N THR A 86 -10.78 18.68 5.10
CA THR A 86 -11.76 17.61 5.38
C THR A 86 -13.18 17.95 4.94
N HIS A 87 -13.44 19.20 4.54
CA HIS A 87 -14.80 19.70 4.27
C HIS A 87 -15.17 19.70 2.78
N LYS A 88 -14.32 19.21 1.88
CA LYS A 88 -14.50 19.23 0.42
C LYS A 88 -14.61 17.83 -0.17
N GLY A 89 -15.42 16.96 0.45
CA GLY A 89 -15.54 15.55 0.06
C GLY A 89 -14.43 14.72 0.69
N ARG A 90 -13.71 13.94 -0.13
CA ARG A 90 -12.65 13.05 0.34
C ARG A 90 -11.53 13.85 1.04
N PRO A 91 -11.18 13.53 2.30
CA PRO A 91 -10.12 14.23 3.02
C PRO A 91 -8.77 14.17 2.30
N PHE A 92 -8.06 15.29 2.23
CA PHE A 92 -6.72 15.37 1.63
C PHE A 92 -5.84 16.41 2.31
N TYR A 93 -4.53 16.29 2.12
CA TYR A 93 -3.54 17.32 2.45
C TYR A 93 -2.89 17.90 1.19
N HIS A 94 -2.42 19.13 1.30
CA HIS A 94 -1.60 19.77 0.28
C HIS A 94 -0.59 20.73 0.93
N CYS A 95 0.66 20.63 0.51
CA CYS A 95 1.70 21.58 0.86
C CYS A 95 1.86 22.59 -0.28
N PHE A 96 1.56 23.86 0.00
CA PHE A 96 1.66 24.93 -0.98
C PHE A 96 3.10 25.37 -1.31
N ALA A 97 4.10 24.84 -0.60
CA ALA A 97 5.52 25.15 -0.82
C ALA A 97 6.22 24.10 -1.70
N CYS A 98 6.10 22.81 -1.37
CA CYS A 98 6.76 21.73 -2.12
C CYS A 98 5.83 20.95 -3.06
N GLY A 99 4.52 21.19 -3.01
CA GLY A 99 3.53 20.50 -3.84
C GLY A 99 3.13 19.10 -3.36
N ALA A 100 3.71 18.60 -2.25
CA ALA A 100 3.30 17.33 -1.66
C ALA A 100 1.80 17.33 -1.39
N SER A 101 1.10 16.30 -1.84
CA SER A 101 -0.34 16.16 -1.67
C SER A 101 -0.75 14.70 -1.64
N GLY A 102 -1.84 14.42 -0.95
CA GLY A 102 -2.30 13.05 -0.80
C GLY A 102 -3.47 12.93 0.16
N ASP A 103 -3.85 11.68 0.38
CA ASP A 103 -4.84 11.25 1.35
C ASP A 103 -4.15 10.54 2.53
N ALA A 104 -4.91 9.87 3.40
CA ALA A 104 -4.35 9.09 4.50
C ALA A 104 -3.35 8.03 4.03
N VAL A 105 -3.64 7.35 2.92
CA VAL A 105 -2.76 6.32 2.34
C VAL A 105 -1.49 6.95 1.80
N GLY A 106 -1.61 8.03 1.02
CA GLY A 106 -0.46 8.77 0.49
C GLY A 106 0.46 9.27 1.59
N PHE A 107 -0.10 9.83 2.66
CA PHE A 107 0.70 10.29 3.81
C PHE A 107 1.47 9.13 4.45
N MET A 108 0.81 8.01 4.74
CA MET A 108 1.45 6.85 5.38
C MET A 108 2.56 6.26 4.52
N MET A 109 2.33 6.11 3.22
CA MET A 109 3.34 5.62 2.28
C MET A 109 4.54 6.57 2.22
N ASP A 110 4.31 7.87 2.08
CA ASP A 110 5.39 8.84 1.89
C ASP A 110 6.14 9.13 3.20
N TYR A 111 5.44 9.17 4.33
CA TYR A 111 6.01 9.51 5.64
C TYR A 111 6.67 8.30 6.30
N HIS A 112 5.97 7.15 6.36
CA HIS A 112 6.49 5.93 6.99
C HIS A 112 7.24 5.00 6.03
N LYS A 113 7.31 5.33 4.74
CA LYS A 113 7.95 4.50 3.70
C LYS A 113 7.36 3.09 3.62
N MET A 114 6.06 2.98 3.88
CA MET A 114 5.31 1.74 3.80
C MET A 114 4.89 1.42 2.36
N THR A 115 4.77 0.13 2.04
CA THR A 115 4.16 -0.30 0.78
C THR A 115 2.65 -0.10 0.82
N PHE A 116 2.00 -0.15 -0.34
CA PHE A 116 0.55 0.04 -0.42
C PHE A 116 -0.25 -1.02 0.38
N PRO A 117 0.03 -2.34 0.28
CA PRO A 117 -0.68 -3.34 1.08
C PRO A 117 -0.50 -3.13 2.58
N GLU A 118 0.74 -2.95 3.05
CA GLU A 118 1.04 -2.68 4.47
C GLU A 118 0.31 -1.43 4.97
N THR A 119 0.23 -0.39 4.14
CA THR A 119 -0.47 0.84 4.48
C THR A 119 -1.98 0.63 4.61
N LEU A 120 -2.59 -0.14 3.70
CA LEU A 120 -4.00 -0.47 3.78
C LEU A 120 -4.31 -1.28 5.04
N GLU A 121 -3.51 -2.31 5.34
CA GLU A 121 -3.66 -3.12 6.55
C GLU A 121 -3.57 -2.25 7.83
N ALA A 122 -2.54 -1.42 7.93
CA ALA A 122 -2.35 -0.55 9.10
C ALA A 122 -3.49 0.46 9.28
N LEU A 123 -3.99 1.05 8.19
CA LEU A 123 -5.12 1.99 8.27
C LEU A 123 -6.45 1.27 8.51
N ALA A 124 -6.64 0.08 7.95
CA ALA A 124 -7.83 -0.75 8.17
C ALA A 124 -7.93 -1.18 9.65
N GLU A 125 -6.83 -1.62 10.25
CA GLU A 125 -6.76 -1.94 11.68
C GLU A 125 -7.14 -0.73 12.54
N ARG A 126 -6.58 0.44 12.24
CA ARG A 126 -6.90 1.70 12.95
C ARG A 126 -8.36 2.13 12.79
N ALA A 127 -8.95 1.85 11.63
CA ALA A 127 -10.34 2.18 11.31
C ALA A 127 -11.34 1.09 11.75
N GLY A 128 -10.87 -0.06 12.24
CA GLY A 128 -11.71 -1.22 12.55
C GLY A 128 -12.41 -1.82 11.32
N ILE A 129 -11.78 -1.73 10.15
CA ILE A 129 -12.28 -2.31 8.89
C ILE A 129 -11.59 -3.65 8.67
N GLU A 130 -12.36 -4.71 8.46
CA GLU A 130 -11.84 -5.97 7.94
C GLU A 130 -11.62 -5.84 6.42
N LEU A 131 -10.39 -6.09 5.97
CA LEU A 131 -10.04 -6.22 4.56
C LEU A 131 -10.47 -7.60 4.06
N GLU A 132 -11.15 -7.67 2.92
CA GLU A 132 -11.37 -8.98 2.29
C GLU A 132 -10.10 -9.34 1.54
N HIS A 133 -9.37 -10.33 2.03
CA HIS A 133 -8.22 -10.84 1.30
C HIS A 133 -8.74 -11.45 -0.01
N ALA A 134 -8.24 -10.99 -1.16
CA ALA A 134 -8.43 -11.72 -2.40
C ALA A 134 -8.04 -13.19 -2.16
N PRO A 135 -8.81 -14.18 -2.64
CA PRO A 135 -8.50 -15.59 -2.41
C PRO A 135 -7.06 -15.84 -2.86
N HIS A 136 -6.20 -16.07 -1.89
CA HIS A 136 -4.78 -16.24 -2.10
C HIS A 136 -4.57 -17.67 -2.61
N ASP A 137 -4.80 -17.92 -3.91
CA ASP A 137 -4.43 -19.19 -4.58
C ASP A 137 -2.91 -19.26 -4.83
N GLY A 138 -2.11 -18.83 -3.86
CA GLY A 138 -0.65 -18.85 -3.88
C GLY A 138 -0.13 -19.47 -2.59
N PRO A 139 0.86 -20.38 -2.65
CA PRO A 139 1.36 -21.08 -1.47
C PRO A 139 1.85 -20.07 -0.42
N PRO A 140 1.66 -20.37 0.88
CA PRO A 140 2.10 -19.49 1.95
C PRO A 140 3.58 -19.16 1.76
N SER A 141 3.91 -17.88 1.70
CA SER A 141 5.29 -17.43 1.82
C SER A 141 5.70 -17.65 3.27
N ASP A 142 6.33 -18.79 3.54
CA ASP A 142 6.88 -19.13 4.86
C ASP A 142 7.87 -18.04 5.33
N PRO A 143 7.73 -17.51 6.57
CA PRO A 143 8.78 -16.71 7.19
C PRO A 143 9.77 -17.63 7.91
N ALA A 144 10.71 -18.23 7.18
CA ALA A 144 11.88 -18.92 7.74
C ALA A 144 12.99 -18.92 6.67
N THR A 145 14.20 -18.39 6.84
CA THR A 145 15.14 -18.64 7.94
C THR A 145 16.27 -17.60 7.83
N SER A 146 16.53 -16.85 8.91
CA SER A 146 17.82 -16.20 9.14
C SER A 146 18.32 -16.65 10.51
N LYS A 147 19.08 -17.75 10.52
CA LYS A 147 20.16 -18.05 11.46
C LYS A 147 20.94 -19.28 11.03
#